data_AF-A0A4V2VNA2-F1
#
_entry.id   AF-A0A4V2VNA2-F1
#
_cell.length_a   1.000
_cell.length_b   1.000
_cell.length_c   1.000
_cell.angle_alpha   90.00
_cell.angle_beta   90.00
_cell.angle_gamma   90.00
#
_symmetry.space_group_name_H-M   'P 1'
#
loop_
_entity.id
_entity.type
_entity.pdbx_description
1 polymer ?
#
loop_
_entity_poly.entity_id
_entity_poly.type
_entity_poly.pdbx_seq_one_letter_code
_entity_poly.pdbx_strand_id
1 'polypeptide(L)' 'MTASITPDDGMPAEIDFSKGVRGKFHHAGATLRMPVYLDDEVQSFLAERARAKGIEVAALVNSLLRKDIELIQAVAK' A
#
# COMPACT_ATOMS: atom_id res chain seq x y z
N MET A 1 -3.36 32.58 36.67
CA MET A 1 -2.10 31.82 36.62
C MET A 1 -2.53 30.37 36.46
N THR A 2 -2.41 29.67 35.35
CA THR A 2 -1.38 29.62 34.30
C THR A 2 -2.03 29.11 33.01
N ALA A 3 -1.53 29.55 31.85
CA ALA A 3 -2.09 29.23 30.54
C ALA A 3 -1.63 27.87 29.99
N SER A 4 -2.38 27.41 28.97
CA SER A 4 -1.97 26.68 27.76
C SER A 4 -1.51 25.22 27.85
N ILE A 5 -2.41 24.31 27.45
CA ILE A 5 -2.20 23.39 26.31
C ILE A 5 -3.56 23.26 25.60
N THR A 6 -3.71 23.80 24.40
CA THR A 6 -4.81 23.41 23.49
C THR A 6 -4.30 22.23 22.67
N PRO A 7 -4.84 21.00 22.85
CA PRO A 7 -4.50 19.87 22.01
C PRO A 7 -5.20 20.07 20.67
N ASP A 8 -4.46 20.68 19.74
CA ASP A 8 -4.86 20.87 18.34
C ASP A 8 -5.16 19.49 17.72
N ASP A 9 -6.39 19.29 17.25
CA ASP A 9 -6.89 18.16 16.46
C ASP A 9 -6.84 16.72 17.04
N GLY A 10 -7.25 16.52 18.30
CA GLY A 10 -7.82 15.24 18.75
C GLY A 10 -6.85 14.15 19.23
N MET A 11 -5.56 14.45 19.39
CA MET A 11 -4.62 13.59 20.12
C MET A 11 -4.45 14.03 21.59
N PRO A 12 -4.50 13.11 22.56
CA PRO A 12 -4.26 13.44 23.97
C PRO A 12 -2.77 13.71 24.23
N ALA A 13 -2.48 14.54 25.24
CA ALA A 13 -1.11 14.87 25.67
C ALA A 13 -0.34 13.68 26.24
N GLU A 14 -1.05 12.67 26.76
CA GLU A 14 -0.47 11.45 27.33
C GLU A 14 -1.29 10.23 26.87
N ILE A 15 -0.59 9.16 26.49
CA ILE A 15 -1.19 7.90 26.04
C ILE A 15 -0.90 6.82 27.07
N ASP A 16 -1.96 6.24 27.64
CA ASP A 16 -1.83 5.13 28.60
C ASP A 16 -1.56 3.79 27.87
N PHE A 17 -0.37 3.24 28.09
CA PHE A 17 0.07 1.94 27.57
C PHE A 17 -0.05 0.79 28.59
N SER A 18 -0.67 0.99 29.75
CA SER A 18 -0.78 -0.02 30.83
C SER A 18 -1.39 -1.37 30.40
N LYS A 19 -2.24 -1.35 29.36
CA LYS A 19 -2.87 -2.54 28.76
C LYS A 19 -2.11 -3.12 27.57
N GLY A 20 -0.89 -2.65 27.31
CA GLY A 20 -0.03 -3.11 26.21
C GLY A 20 0.39 -4.56 26.39
N VAL A 21 0.27 -5.36 25.33
CA VAL A 21 0.73 -6.76 25.31
C VAL A 21 1.95 -6.86 24.39
N ARG A 22 3.08 -7.35 24.92
CA ARG A 22 4.30 -7.54 24.13
C ARG A 22 4.03 -8.50 22.97
N GLY A 23 4.38 -8.08 21.76
CA GLY A 23 4.21 -8.90 20.56
C GLY A 23 2.78 -9.07 20.08
N LYS A 24 1.80 -8.27 20.55
CA LYS A 24 0.39 -8.35 20.14
C LYS A 24 0.17 -8.39 18.62
N PHE A 25 1.00 -7.68 17.86
CA PHE A 25 0.93 -7.62 16.38
C PHE A 25 2.08 -8.38 15.70
N HIS A 26 2.96 -9.01 16.48
CA HIS A 26 4.06 -9.79 15.93
C HIS A 26 3.56 -11.16 15.51
N HIS A 27 3.83 -11.51 14.26
CA HIS A 27 3.46 -12.79 13.67
C HIS A 27 4.73 -13.42 13.12
N ALA A 28 5.20 -14.50 13.77
CA ALA A 28 6.39 -15.21 13.31
C ALA A 28 6.15 -15.79 11.91
N GLY A 29 7.05 -15.52 10.97
CA GLY A 29 6.91 -15.97 9.58
C GLY A 29 5.86 -15.21 8.76
N ALA A 30 5.40 -14.04 9.21
CA ALA A 30 4.47 -13.23 8.43
C ALA A 30 5.06 -12.85 7.07
N THR A 31 4.31 -13.12 6.00
CA THR A 31 4.62 -12.63 4.66
C THR A 31 3.96 -11.27 4.48
N LEU A 32 4.76 -10.21 4.50
CA LEU A 32 4.30 -8.87 4.23
C LEU A 32 4.19 -8.67 2.72
N ARG A 33 2.98 -8.41 2.22
CA ARG A 33 2.73 -8.00 0.84
C ARG A 33 2.60 -6.49 0.82
N MET A 34 3.70 -5.80 0.55
CA MET A 34 3.68 -4.35 0.45
C MET A 34 2.94 -3.90 -0.81
N PRO A 35 2.05 -2.90 -0.72
CA PRO A 35 1.45 -2.31 -1.90
C PRO A 35 2.54 -1.59 -2.70
N VAL A 36 2.47 -1.73 -4.02
CA VAL A 36 3.26 -0.94 -4.96
C VAL A 36 2.32 0.10 -5.55
N TYR A 37 2.66 1.37 -5.35
CA TYR A 37 1.90 2.47 -5.93
C TYR A 37 2.40 2.76 -7.34
N LEU A 38 1.47 3.11 -8.22
CA LEU A 38 1.76 3.63 -9.54
C LEU A 38 1.71 5.15 -9.47
N ASP A 39 2.51 5.81 -10.32
CA ASP A 39 2.37 7.25 -10.51
C ASP A 39 0.96 7.59 -11.02
N ASP A 40 0.44 8.76 -10.66
CA ASP A 40 -0.94 9.16 -10.92
C ASP A 40 -1.33 9.08 -12.41
N GLU A 41 -0.41 9.47 -13.29
CA GLU A 41 -0.59 9.39 -14.75
C GLU A 41 -0.74 7.93 -15.21
N VAL A 42 0.15 7.06 -14.73
CA VAL A 42 0.16 5.63 -15.08
C VAL A 42 -1.10 4.95 -14.55
N GLN A 43 -1.50 5.27 -13.32
CA GLN A 43 -2.70 4.73 -12.71
C GLN A 43 -3.95 5.12 -13.50
N SER A 44 -4.07 6.40 -13.86
CA SER A 44 -5.23 6.91 -14.62
C SER A 44 -5.33 6.23 -15.99
N PHE A 45 -4.21 6.14 -16.70
CA PHE A 45 -4.13 5.50 -18.00
C PHE A 45 -4.52 4.01 -17.97
N LEU A 46 -4.04 3.26 -16.99
CA LEU A 46 -4.38 1.84 -16.85
C LEU A 46 -5.83 1.65 -16.38
N ALA A 47 -6.35 2.54 -15.53
CA ALA A 47 -7.72 2.48 -15.06
C ALA A 47 -8.74 2.66 -16.20
N GLU A 48 -8.50 3.62 -17.11
CA GLU A 48 -9.36 3.83 -18.27
C GLU A 48 -9.40 2.60 -19.19
N ARG A 49 -8.25 1.97 -19.42
CA ARG A 49 -8.16 0.77 -20.26
C ARG A 49 -8.76 -0.46 -19.62
N ALA A 50 -8.57 -0.63 -18.31
CA ALA A 50 -9.20 -1.71 -17.56
C ALA A 50 -10.72 -1.59 -17.63
N ARG A 51 -11.25 -0.36 -17.44
CA ARG A 51 -12.68 -0.06 -17.57
C ARG A 51 -13.20 -0.35 -18.98
N ALA A 52 -12.49 0.09 -20.02
CA ALA A 52 -12.86 -0.19 -21.41
C ALA A 52 -12.88 -1.69 -21.74
N LYS A 53 -12.08 -2.49 -21.05
CA LYS A 53 -12.03 -3.95 -21.17
C LYS A 53 -12.97 -4.70 -20.22
N GLY A 54 -13.62 -4.00 -19.29
CA GLY A 54 -14.47 -4.62 -18.26
C GLY A 54 -13.71 -5.52 -17.29
N ILE A 55 -12.43 -5.21 -17.02
CA ILE A 55 -11.59 -5.97 -16.09
C ILE A 55 -11.05 -5.07 -14.98
N GLU A 56 -10.60 -5.69 -13.88
CA GLU A 56 -9.93 -4.98 -12.80
C GLU A 56 -8.56 -4.44 -13.21
N VAL A 57 -8.19 -3.26 -12.69
CA VAL A 57 -6.88 -2.63 -12.95
C VAL A 57 -5.74 -3.57 -12.54
N ALA A 58 -5.89 -4.24 -11.40
CA ALA A 58 -4.92 -5.23 -10.92
C ALA A 58 -4.72 -6.39 -11.91
N ALA A 59 -5.79 -6.86 -12.56
CA ALA A 59 -5.71 -7.93 -13.56
C ALA A 59 -4.96 -7.44 -14.81
N LEU A 60 -5.26 -6.22 -15.26
CA LEU A 60 -4.55 -5.59 -16.38
C LEU A 60 -3.06 -5.43 -16.08
N VAL A 61 -2.70 -4.81 -14.94
CA VAL A 61 -1.31 -4.59 -14.50
C VAL A 61 -0.55 -5.91 -14.45
N ASN A 62 -1.10 -6.94 -13.80
CA ASN A 62 -0.44 -8.25 -13.73
C ASN A 62 -0.25 -8.89 -15.11
N SER A 63 -1.21 -8.72 -16.03
CA SER A 63 -1.07 -9.27 -17.38
C SER A 63 0.04 -8.58 -18.19
N LEU A 64 0.24 -7.28 -18.00
CA LEU A 64 1.31 -6.51 -18.63
C LEU A 64 2.66 -6.92 -18.06
N LEU A 65 2.80 -6.92 -16.73
CA LEU A 65 4.05 -7.28 -16.06
C LEU A 65 4.50 -8.70 -16.37
N ARG A 66 3.57 -9.66 -16.50
CA ARG A 66 3.93 -11.04 -16.89
C ARG A 66 4.55 -11.10 -18.28
N LYS A 67 4.01 -10.37 -19.25
CA LYS A 67 4.56 -10.30 -20.61
C LYS A 67 5.93 -9.65 -20.61
N ASP A 68 6.12 -8.59 -19.83
CA ASP A 68 7.41 -7.92 -19.71
C ASP A 68 8.46 -8.85 -19.09
N ILE A 69 8.09 -9.62 -18.06
CA ILE A 69 8.96 -10.65 -17.46
C ILE A 69 9.35 -11.71 -18.50
N GLU A 70 8.40 -12.21 -19.29
CA GLU A 70 8.65 -13.18 -20.36
C GLU A 70 9.65 -12.64 -21.40
N LEU A 71 9.48 -11.38 -21.82
CA LEU A 71 10.39 -10.71 -22.76
C LEU A 71 11.80 -10.55 -22.19
N ILE A 72 11.91 -10.11 -20.93
CA ILE A 72 13.20 -9.97 -20.25
C ILE A 72 13.92 -11.32 -20.16
N GLN A 73 13.20 -12.38 -19.81
CA GLN A 73 13.75 -13.73 -19.72
C GLN A 73 14.19 -14.27 -21.09
N ALA A 74 13.51 -13.90 -22.18
CA ALA A 74 13.86 -14.32 -23.53
C ALA A 74 15.15 -13.65 -24.05
N VAL A 75 15.42 -12.40 -23.65
CA VAL A 75 16.63 -11.65 -24.05
C VAL A 75 17.83 -11.99 -23.15
N ALA A 76 17.59 -12.39 -21.90
CA ALA A 76 18.63 -12.79 -20.96
C ALA A 76 19.18 -14.22 -21.21
N LYS A 77 18.73 -14.90 -22.26
CA LYS A 77 19.15 -16.25 -22.65
C LYS A 77 20.00 -16.21 -23.91
#